data_AF-A0A7L1Z2Q0-F1
#
_entry.id   AF-A0A7L1Z2Q0-F1
#
_cell.length_a   1.000
_cell.length_b   1.000
_cell.length_c   1.000
_cell.angle_alpha   90.00
_cell.angle_beta   90.00
_cell.angle_gamma   90.00
#
_symmetry.space_group_name_H-M   'P 1'
#
loop_
_entity.id
_entity.type
_entity.pdbx_description
1 polymer ?
#
loop_
_entity_poly.entity_id
_entity_poly.type
_entity_poly.pdbx_seq_one_letter_code
_entity_poly.pdbx_strand_id
1 'polypeptide(L)' 'LTYTVTNFIPASGRDVISVNPKTGEIHLTGALDFEEVNVFNFRIEARDQGTPPLSGHCKVVLEVLDVND' A
#
# COMPACT_ATOMS: atom_id res chain seq x y z
N LEU A 1 9.20 -9.15 12.18
CA LEU A 1 8.93 -8.01 11.27
C LEU A 1 7.43 -7.82 11.21
N THR A 2 6.97 -6.57 11.23
CA THR A 2 5.58 -6.20 11.02
C THR A 2 5.52 -5.19 9.89
N TYR A 3 4.68 -5.46 8.89
CA TYR A 3 4.49 -4.59 7.73
C TYR A 3 3.28 -3.68 7.91
N THR A 4 3.43 -2.39 7.60
CA THR A 4 2.35 -1.40 7.66
C THR A 4 2.39 -0.48 6.44
N VAL A 5 1.21 -0.03 6.01
CA VAL A 5 1.08 0.99 4.95
C VAL A 5 1.02 2.37 5.58
N THR A 6 1.79 3.31 5.05
CA THR A 6 1.83 4.72 5.47
C THR A 6 1.78 5.65 4.26
N ASN A 7 1.47 6.93 4.50
CA ASN A 7 1.52 8.01 3.50
C ASN A 7 0.76 7.72 2.19
N PHE A 8 -0.47 7.22 2.32
CA PHE A 8 -1.36 6.91 1.20
C PHE A 8 -1.88 8.18 0.50
N ILE A 9 -1.74 8.26 -0.82
CA ILE A 9 -2.22 9.33 -1.68
C ILE A 9 -2.81 8.72 -2.96
N PRO A 10 -4.09 8.97 -3.29
CA PRO A 10 -5.11 9.64 -2.45
C PRO A 10 -5.44 8.83 -1.19
N ALA A 11 -5.99 9.49 -0.17
CA ALA A 11 -6.29 8.83 1.11
C ALA A 11 -7.31 7.68 0.98
N SER A 12 -8.20 7.75 -0.03
CA SER A 12 -9.20 6.71 -0.35
C SER A 12 -8.57 5.35 -0.65
N GLY A 13 -7.30 5.31 -1.09
CA GLY A 13 -6.63 4.04 -1.32
C GLY A 13 -6.47 3.17 -0.06
N ARG A 14 -6.57 3.74 1.15
CA ARG A 14 -6.60 2.96 2.40
C ARG A 14 -7.84 2.07 2.54
N ASP A 15 -8.91 2.37 1.82
CA ASP A 15 -10.17 1.62 1.88
C ASP A 15 -10.15 0.43 0.91
N VAL A 16 -9.34 0.50 -0.14
CA VAL A 16 -9.28 -0.49 -1.23
C VAL A 16 -7.96 -1.26 -1.31
N ILE A 17 -6.92 -0.85 -0.58
CA ILE A 17 -5.60 -1.48 -0.59
C ILE A 17 -5.18 -1.83 0.84
N SER A 18 -4.81 -3.09 1.04
CA SER A 18 -4.34 -3.62 2.33
C SER A 18 -2.96 -4.28 2.19
N VAL A 19 -2.22 -4.35 3.30
CA VAL A 19 -0.97 -5.12 3.39
C VAL A 19 -1.11 -6.20 4.47
N ASN A 20 -0.66 -7.41 4.16
CA ASN A 20 -0.54 -8.45 5.17
C ASN A 20 0.61 -8.10 6.13
N PRO A 21 0.34 -7.92 7.44
CA PRO A 21 1.35 -7.47 8.39
C PRO A 21 2.47 -8.49 8.64
N LYS A 22 2.31 -9.76 8.23
CA LYS A 22 3.31 -10.82 8.42
C LYS A 22 4.14 -11.07 7.15
N THR A 23 3.51 -11.05 5.98
CA THR A 23 4.17 -11.39 4.70
C THR A 23 4.57 -10.18 3.88
N GLY A 24 3.95 -9.02 4.10
CA GLY A 24 4.14 -7.83 3.28
C GLY A 24 3.40 -7.89 1.94
N GLU A 25 2.59 -8.93 1.69
CA GLU A 25 1.75 -9.02 0.49
C GLU A 25 0.73 -7.90 0.45
N ILE A 26 0.57 -7.29 -0.73
CA ILE A 26 -0.39 -6.22 -0.99
C ILE A 26 -1.61 -6.83 -1.67
N HIS A 27 -2.80 -6.56 -1.14
CA HIS A 27 -4.07 -7.08 -1.62
C HIS A 27 -5.07 -5.95 -1.86
N LEU A 28 -5.86 -6.09 -2.91
CA LEU A 28 -7.04 -5.24 -3.11
C LEU A 28 -8.19 -5.76 -2.25
N THR A 29 -8.86 -4.85 -1.53
CA THR A 29 -10.04 -5.13 -0.72
C THR A 29 -11.34 -4.69 -1.40
N GLY A 30 -11.24 -4.00 -2.54
CA GLY A 30 -12.36 -3.53 -3.34
C GLY A 30 -12.00 -3.40 -4.82
N ALA A 31 -12.98 -3.00 -5.62
CA ALA A 31 -12.76 -2.69 -7.03
C ALA A 31 -11.98 -1.38 -7.19
N LEU A 32 -11.21 -1.28 -8.27
CA LEU A 32 -10.57 -0.04 -8.70
C LEU A 32 -11.32 0.47 -9.93
N ASP A 33 -11.57 1.78 -9.95
CA ASP A 33 -12.21 2.48 -11.05
C ASP A 33 -11.21 3.50 -11.62
N PHE A 34 -10.85 3.36 -12.90
CA PHE A 34 -9.82 4.18 -13.53
C PHE A 34 -10.25 5.65 -13.61
N GLU A 35 -11.53 5.88 -13.88
CA GLU A 35 -12.16 7.19 -13.95
C GLU A 35 -12.18 7.91 -12.59
N GLU A 36 -12.14 7.16 -11.48
CA GLU A 36 -12.07 7.72 -10.13
C GLU A 36 -10.63 8.05 -9.74
N VAL A 37 -9.73 7.06 -9.82
CA VAL A 37 -8.31 7.21 -9.47
C VAL A 37 -7.46 6.29 -10.34
N ASN A 38 -6.54 6.89 -11.10
CA ASN A 38 -5.61 6.16 -11.96
C ASN A 38 -4.27 5.81 -11.30
N VAL A 39 -3.88 6.48 -10.21
CA VAL A 39 -2.60 6.23 -9.53
C VAL A 39 -2.72 6.35 -8.01
N PHE A 40 -2.16 5.36 -7.32
CA PHE A 40 -1.97 5.36 -5.87
C PHE A 40 -0.49 5.39 -5.51
N ASN A 41 -0.12 6.27 -4.59
CA ASN A 41 1.23 6.37 -4.02
C ASN A 41 1.14 6.10 -2.52
N PHE A 42 1.95 5.16 -2.03
CA PHE A 42 2.04 4.88 -0.59
C PHE A 42 3.42 4.34 -0.22
N ARG A 43 3.67 4.18 1.08
CA ARG A 43 4.89 3.58 1.61
C ARG A 43 4.56 2.33 2.40
N ILE A 44 5.44 1.33 2.29
CA ILE A 44 5.46 0.19 3.21
C ILE A 44 6.56 0.43 4.23
N GLU A 45 6.24 0.32 5.51
CA GLU A 45 7.20 0.24 6.60
C GLU A 45 7.30 -1.21 7.07
N ALA A 46 8.53 -1.72 7.17
CA ALA A 46 8.84 -3.00 7.80
C ALA A 46 9.56 -2.72 9.11
N ARG A 47 8.90 -3.00 10.24
CA ARG A 47 9.45 -2.75 11.58
C ARG A 47 9.83 -4.06 12.26
N ASP A 48 11.04 -4.14 12.81
CA ASP A 48 11.47 -5.31 13.58
C ASP A 48 10.92 -5.28 15.03
N GLN A 49 11.30 -6.30 15.81
CA GLN A 49 10.90 -6.45 17.21
C GLN A 49 12.10 -6.22 18.16
N GLY A 50 13.12 -5.49 17.70
CA GLY A 50 14.30 -5.16 18.50
C GLY A 50 14.01 -4.10 19.57
N THR A 51 15.00 -3.87 20.44
CA THR A 51 14.98 -2.82 21.46
C THR A 51 16.30 -2.03 21.40
N PRO A 52 16.33 -0.83 20.79
CA PRO A 52 15.22 -0.15 20.12
C PRO A 52 14.84 -0.84 18.78
N PRO A 53 13.58 -0.70 18.33
CA PRO A 53 13.15 -1.29 17.07
C PRO A 53 13.73 -0.51 15.88
N LEU A 54 14.13 -1.23 14.84
CA LEU A 54 14.55 -0.66 13.56
C LEU A 54 13.43 -0.78 12.52
N SER A 55 13.40 0.16 11.59
CA SER A 55 12.44 0.19 10.50
C SER A 55 13.11 0.42 9.14
N GLY A 56 12.61 -0.28 8.13
CA GLY A 56 12.92 -0.04 6.72
C GLY A 56 11.68 0.47 5.99
N HIS A 57 11.87 1.27 4.94
CA HIS A 57 10.76 1.84 4.16
C HIS A 57 10.95 1.65 2.66
N CYS A 58 9.85 1.39 1.95
CA CYS A 58 9.81 1.34 0.49
C CYS A 58 8.65 2.21 -0.04
N LYS A 59 8.83 2.87 -1.18
CA LYS A 59 7.75 3.59 -1.89
C LYS A 59 7.10 2.64 -2.90
N VAL A 60 5.78 2.60 -2.92
CA VAL A 60 4.97 1.89 -3.90
C VAL A 60 4.20 2.90 -4.74
N VAL A 61 4.22 2.69 -6.06
CA VAL A 61 3.38 3.38 -7.03
C VAL A 61 2.54 2.30 -7.70
N LEU A 62 1.22 2.39 -7.54
CA LEU A 62 0.26 1.49 -8.16
C LEU A 62 -0.49 2.27 -9.23
N GLU A 63 -0.33 1.85 -10.48
CA GLU A 63 -1.03 2.43 -11.63
C GLU A 63 -2.21 1.53 -11.96
N VAL A 64 -3.41 2.12 -12.01
CA VAL A 64 -4.62 1.45 -12.46
C VAL A 64 -4.64 1.54 -13.98
N LEU A 65 -4.78 0.39 -14.63
CA LEU A 65 -4.89 0.32 -16.08
C LEU A 65 -6.36 0.37 -16.48
N ASP A 66 -6.68 1.20 -17.46
CA ASP A 66 -7.99 1.20 -18.10
C ASP A 66 -8.16 -0.13 -18.86
N VAL A 67 -9.34 -0.74 -18.72
CA VAL A 67 -9.69 -1.97 -19.44
C VAL A 67 -10.05 -1.70 -20.90
N ASN A 68 -10.28 -0.43 -21.27
CA ASN A 68 -10.73 -0.01 -22.59
C ASN A 68 -9.62 0.56 -23.50
N ASP A 69 -8.35 0.49 -23.10
CA ASP A 69 -7.19 0.74 -23.97
C ASP A 69 -6.75 -0.52 -24.72
#